data_AF-A0A3S8UQ18-F1
#
_entry.id   AF-A0A3S8UQ18-F1
#
_cell.length_a   1.000
_cell.length_b   1.000
_cell.length_c   1.000
_cell.angle_alpha   90.00
_cell.angle_beta   90.00
_cell.angle_gamma   90.00
#
_symmetry.space_group_name_H-M   'P 1'
#
loop_
_entity.id
_entity.type
_entity.pdbx_description
1 polymer ?
#
loop_
_entity_poly.entity_id
_entity_poly.type
_entity_poly.pdbx_seq_one_letter_code
_entity_poly.pdbx_strand_id
1 'polypeptide(L)'
;MTHSQSANQWLSRFRVDITSNSNRVYANGRQQVEVTVTLEPRDGQTISEQSLASLELLQIDDEGQFHILDAELQAHHERDPRFTYHAASGVVPSPLMESSPRTLRRRFYVTSTLPGGTLSTLYAGIWKDEQSHYETNVAPFKSSVVIESISPQRLPESAFELKMEDSIAYKESVGRTWDDEVEHQVGYFGLRDPNTFIVESRSQATPGGRAFYERHNWDHALFSLQLTNDYSQHAEVSVHGVDQAFALDAGTRGRLTHRPHQMTLHRYHRRFYARHYNALSEEQSLWKVIDRNGNEHRIEFLSKENGNAIAFQIIQDNA
;
A
#
# COMPACT_ATOMS: atom_id res chain seq x y z
N MET A 1 45.23 -27.71 -17.71
CA MET A 1 45.21 -26.88 -16.50
C MET A 1 44.58 -25.56 -16.88
N THR A 2 43.30 -25.38 -16.57
CA THR A 2 42.53 -24.17 -16.89
C THR A 2 42.92 -23.07 -15.91
N HIS A 3 43.55 -22.01 -16.41
CA HIS A 3 43.75 -20.79 -15.62
C HIS A 3 42.37 -20.20 -15.30
N SER A 4 41.90 -20.33 -14.06
CA SER A 4 40.76 -19.53 -13.60
C SER A 4 41.20 -18.07 -13.68
N GLN A 5 40.65 -17.30 -14.61
CA GLN A 5 40.89 -15.86 -14.63
C GLN A 5 40.49 -15.29 -13.27
N SER A 6 41.38 -14.49 -12.68
CA SER A 6 41.07 -13.79 -11.43
C SER A 6 40.23 -12.57 -11.77
N ALA A 7 39.17 -12.30 -11.00
CA ALA A 7 38.23 -11.19 -11.23
C ALA A 7 38.94 -9.83 -11.44
N ASN A 8 40.07 -9.59 -10.75
CA ASN A 8 40.86 -8.36 -10.89
C ASN A 8 41.55 -8.18 -12.25
N GLN A 9 41.60 -9.20 -13.10
CA GLN A 9 42.10 -9.06 -14.47
C GLN A 9 41.07 -8.35 -15.35
N TRP A 10 39.79 -8.47 -15.00
CA TRP A 10 38.67 -7.90 -15.75
C TRP A 10 38.14 -6.62 -15.12
N LEU A 11 37.88 -6.64 -13.82
CA LEU A 11 37.34 -5.52 -13.07
C LEU A 11 38.45 -4.84 -12.26
N SER A 12 38.36 -3.53 -12.09
CA SER A 12 39.15 -2.75 -11.13
C SER A 12 38.33 -2.42 -9.87
N ARG A 13 37.00 -2.44 -9.97
CA ARG A 13 36.07 -2.25 -8.86
C ARG A 13 34.85 -3.14 -9.03
N PHE A 14 34.45 -3.81 -7.95
CA PHE A 14 33.19 -4.52 -7.83
C PHE A 14 32.71 -4.37 -6.38
N ARG A 15 31.67 -3.55 -6.17
CA ARG A 15 31.24 -3.12 -4.83
C ARG A 15 29.72 -3.09 -4.74
N VAL A 16 29.20 -3.41 -3.56
CA VAL A 16 27.78 -3.36 -3.22
C VAL A 16 27.59 -2.34 -2.10
N ASP A 17 26.62 -1.44 -2.24
CA ASP A 17 26.33 -0.37 -1.28
C ASP A 17 24.82 -0.20 -1.07
N ILE A 18 24.41 0.15 0.16
CA ILE A 18 23.06 0.63 0.44
C ILE A 18 23.00 2.11 0.07
N THR A 19 22.13 2.46 -0.88
CA THR A 19 21.98 3.84 -1.38
C THR A 19 20.65 4.47 -1.02
N SER A 20 19.76 3.72 -0.39
CA SER A 20 18.61 4.27 0.32
C SER A 20 18.98 4.80 1.72
N ASN A 21 18.07 5.54 2.34
CA ASN A 21 18.28 6.18 3.65
C ASN A 21 18.44 5.20 4.82
N SER A 22 18.23 3.91 4.60
CA SER A 22 18.33 2.89 5.63
C SER A 22 18.60 1.53 5.00
N ASN A 23 19.30 0.67 5.74
CA ASN A 23 19.40 -0.76 5.43
C ASN A 23 18.26 -1.59 6.04
N ARG A 24 17.26 -0.95 6.65
CA ARG A 24 16.09 -1.60 7.25
C ARG A 24 14.94 -1.65 6.27
N VAL A 25 14.22 -2.77 6.29
CA VAL A 25 13.02 -2.97 5.48
C VAL A 25 11.93 -3.64 6.32
N TYR A 26 10.70 -3.13 6.26
CA TYR A 26 9.58 -3.85 6.85
C TYR A 26 9.41 -5.22 6.18
N ALA A 27 9.22 -6.25 7.02
CA ALA A 27 8.95 -7.62 6.62
C ALA A 27 7.52 -7.79 6.08
N ASN A 28 7.14 -6.97 5.12
CA ASN A 28 5.80 -6.90 4.53
C ASN A 28 5.78 -7.21 3.03
N GLY A 29 6.94 -7.53 2.44
CA GLY A 29 7.10 -7.87 1.03
C GLY A 29 6.85 -6.71 0.05
N ARG A 30 6.69 -5.47 0.54
CA ARG A 30 6.30 -4.31 -0.27
C ARG A 30 7.29 -3.17 -0.15
N GLN A 31 7.70 -2.81 1.07
CA GLN A 31 8.73 -1.81 1.25
C GLN A 31 10.05 -2.30 0.67
N GLN A 32 10.79 -1.40 0.05
CA GLN A 32 12.05 -1.69 -0.62
C GLN A 32 13.24 -1.02 0.09
N VAL A 33 14.41 -1.63 -0.02
CA VAL A 33 15.72 -1.01 0.24
C VAL A 33 16.47 -0.91 -1.07
N GLU A 34 17.05 0.27 -1.36
CA GLU A 34 17.86 0.45 -2.57
C GLU A 34 19.30 -0.02 -2.32
N VAL A 35 19.74 -0.98 -3.13
CA VAL A 35 21.09 -1.52 -3.18
C VAL A 35 21.69 -1.14 -4.53
N THR A 36 22.84 -0.47 -4.53
CA THR A 36 23.58 -0.16 -5.75
C THR A 36 24.81 -1.03 -5.86
N VAL A 37 24.97 -1.68 -7.00
CA VAL A 37 26.19 -2.38 -7.37
C VAL A 37 27.00 -1.50 -8.31
N THR A 38 28.25 -1.24 -7.93
CA THR A 38 29.20 -0.42 -8.69
C THR A 38 30.28 -1.31 -9.30
N LEU A 39 30.44 -1.21 -10.61
CA LEU A 39 31.42 -1.92 -11.42
C LEU A 39 32.34 -0.91 -12.10
N GLU A 40 33.63 -1.22 -12.17
CA GLU A 40 34.57 -0.48 -13.02
C GLU A 40 35.44 -1.49 -13.75
N PRO A 41 35.47 -1.49 -15.10
CA PRO A 41 36.40 -2.34 -15.84
C PRO A 41 37.84 -1.90 -15.58
N ARG A 42 38.78 -2.82 -15.72
CA ARG A 42 40.20 -2.49 -15.75
C ARG A 42 40.58 -1.82 -17.08
N ASP A 43 41.71 -1.11 -17.11
CA ASP A 43 42.22 -0.48 -18.34
C ASP A 43 42.32 -1.50 -19.49
N GLY A 44 41.77 -1.15 -20.65
CA GLY A 44 41.72 -2.02 -21.82
C GLY A 44 40.65 -3.12 -21.78
N GLN A 45 39.87 -3.22 -20.70
CA GLN A 45 38.72 -4.12 -20.59
C GLN A 45 37.40 -3.38 -20.79
N THR A 46 36.37 -4.12 -21.19
CA THR A 46 35.00 -3.64 -21.28
C THR A 46 34.05 -4.62 -20.59
N ILE A 47 32.89 -4.13 -20.19
CA ILE A 47 31.78 -4.94 -19.67
C ILE A 47 30.73 -4.94 -20.76
N SER A 48 30.40 -6.11 -21.31
CA SER A 48 29.37 -6.22 -22.34
C SER A 48 27.99 -5.96 -21.75
N GLU A 49 27.02 -5.59 -22.59
CA GLU A 49 25.62 -5.45 -22.13
C GLU A 49 25.07 -6.77 -21.58
N GLN A 50 25.43 -7.90 -22.18
CA GLN A 50 25.05 -9.24 -21.72
C GLN A 50 25.63 -9.54 -20.33
N SER A 51 26.92 -9.25 -20.11
CA SER A 51 27.55 -9.38 -18.79
C SER A 51 26.86 -8.48 -17.77
N LEU A 52 26.55 -7.24 -18.15
CA LEU A 52 25.89 -6.29 -17.26
C LEU A 52 24.44 -6.67 -16.95
N ALA A 53 23.74 -7.33 -17.88
CA ALA A 53 22.40 -7.88 -17.68
C ALA A 53 22.40 -9.12 -16.79
N SER A 54 23.52 -9.85 -16.70
CA SER A 54 23.69 -10.99 -15.79
C SER A 54 24.00 -10.59 -14.35
N LEU A 55 24.10 -9.29 -14.05
CA LEU A 55 24.39 -8.80 -12.72
C LEU A 55 23.21 -9.08 -11.78
N GLU A 56 23.48 -9.73 -10.66
CA GLU A 56 22.47 -10.14 -9.69
C GLU A 56 22.93 -9.91 -8.25
N LEU A 57 21.97 -9.81 -7.34
CA LEU A 57 22.20 -9.88 -5.90
C LEU A 57 22.03 -11.32 -5.43
N LEU A 58 22.86 -11.72 -4.48
CA LEU A 58 22.89 -13.07 -3.96
C LEU A 58 23.13 -13.12 -2.45
N GLN A 59 22.58 -14.16 -1.84
CA GLN A 59 22.91 -14.63 -0.50
C GLN A 59 23.85 -15.83 -0.59
N ILE A 60 24.60 -16.04 0.47
CA ILE A 60 25.51 -17.17 0.61
C ILE A 60 25.13 -17.87 1.91
N ASP A 61 24.82 -19.16 1.82
CA ASP A 61 24.49 -19.97 2.98
C ASP A 61 25.74 -20.44 3.74
N ASP A 62 25.54 -21.16 4.84
CA ASP A 62 26.61 -21.66 5.70
C ASP A 62 27.49 -22.71 4.99
N GLU A 63 26.95 -23.36 3.96
CA GLU A 63 27.65 -24.29 3.07
C GLU A 63 28.43 -23.60 1.94
N GLY A 64 28.30 -22.27 1.81
CA GLY A 64 28.96 -21.48 0.79
C GLY A 64 28.30 -21.56 -0.60
N GLN A 65 27.06 -22.05 -0.69
CA GLN A 65 26.27 -21.99 -1.93
C GLN A 65 25.60 -20.63 -2.09
N PHE A 66 25.54 -20.18 -3.34
CA PHE A 66 24.94 -18.91 -3.71
C PHE A 66 23.47 -19.10 -4.05
N HIS A 67 22.63 -18.25 -3.49
CA HIS A 67 21.20 -18.21 -3.75
C HIS A 67 20.82 -16.85 -4.29
N ILE A 68 20.10 -16.84 -5.41
CA ILE A 68 19.52 -15.61 -5.98
C ILE A 68 18.37 -15.17 -5.06
N LEU A 69 18.13 -13.87 -4.98
CA LEU A 69 17.05 -13.30 -4.16
C LEU A 69 15.69 -13.41 -4.87
N ASP A 70 15.02 -14.56 -4.77
CA ASP A 70 13.73 -14.83 -5.41
C ASP A 70 12.61 -15.32 -4.46
N ALA A 71 12.90 -15.52 -3.18
CA ALA A 71 11.98 -16.09 -2.19
C ALA A 71 11.56 -15.09 -1.09
N GLU A 72 12.00 -15.29 0.14
CA GLU A 72 11.65 -14.43 1.30
C GLU A 72 12.38 -13.08 1.28
N LEU A 73 13.48 -13.03 0.56
CA LEU A 73 14.19 -11.81 0.19
C LEU A 73 14.18 -11.76 -1.33
N GLN A 74 13.64 -10.69 -1.90
CA GLN A 74 13.47 -10.57 -3.36
C GLN A 74 14.15 -9.31 -3.87
N ALA A 75 14.93 -9.44 -4.93
CA ALA A 75 15.54 -8.31 -5.63
C ALA A 75 14.73 -7.96 -6.89
N HIS A 76 14.40 -6.67 -7.02
CA HIS A 76 13.71 -6.12 -8.17
C HIS A 76 14.63 -5.15 -8.92
N HIS A 77 14.51 -5.07 -10.24
CA HIS A 77 15.23 -4.09 -11.05
C HIS A 77 14.54 -2.72 -11.11
N GLU A 78 13.26 -2.65 -10.71
CA GLU A 78 12.44 -1.44 -10.73
C GLU A 78 11.91 -1.08 -9.33
N ARG A 79 11.87 0.23 -9.06
CA ARG A 79 11.35 0.78 -7.80
C ARG A 79 9.83 0.82 -7.87
N ASP A 80 9.14 0.35 -6.83
CA ASP A 80 7.72 0.65 -6.67
C ASP A 80 7.57 2.06 -6.06
N PRO A 81 7.07 3.06 -6.81
CA PRO A 81 7.00 4.42 -6.32
C PRO A 81 5.95 4.65 -5.24
N ARG A 82 5.01 3.71 -5.06
CA ARG A 82 3.94 3.81 -4.05
C ARG A 82 4.50 3.72 -2.64
N PHE A 83 5.59 2.97 -2.45
CA PHE A 83 6.19 2.75 -1.14
C PHE A 83 7.39 3.67 -0.90
N THR A 84 7.50 4.19 0.32
CA THR A 84 8.68 4.97 0.75
C THR A 84 9.74 4.07 1.36
N TYR A 85 11.01 4.50 1.25
CA TYR A 85 12.09 3.89 2.01
C TYR A 85 11.91 4.11 3.50
N HIS A 86 12.41 3.17 4.29
CA HIS A 86 12.40 3.29 5.74
C HIS A 86 13.25 4.49 6.19
N ALA A 87 12.67 5.35 7.02
CA ALA A 87 13.36 6.50 7.60
C ALA A 87 14.06 6.08 8.90
N ALA A 88 15.23 5.42 8.80
CA ALA A 88 16.07 5.24 9.98
C ALA A 88 16.84 6.53 10.24
N SER A 89 16.67 7.12 11.43
CA SER A 89 17.53 8.20 11.89
C SER A 89 18.96 7.66 12.10
N GLY A 90 19.95 8.33 11.50
CA GLY A 90 21.37 8.10 11.79
C GLY A 90 22.18 7.31 10.76
N VAL A 91 21.57 6.75 9.71
CA VAL A 91 22.32 6.16 8.58
C VAL A 91 22.28 7.13 7.41
N VAL A 92 23.39 7.84 7.19
CA VAL A 92 23.56 8.62 5.96
C VAL A 92 23.68 7.61 4.80
N PRO A 93 22.90 7.74 3.70
CA PRO A 93 23.11 6.91 2.51
C PRO A 93 24.60 6.92 2.17
N SER A 94 25.19 5.75 1.89
CA SER A 94 26.60 5.70 1.51
C SER A 94 26.79 6.60 0.29
N PRO A 95 27.59 7.69 0.39
CA PRO A 95 27.85 8.52 -0.77
C PRO A 95 28.54 7.64 -1.79
N LEU A 96 27.89 7.44 -2.94
CA LEU A 96 28.51 6.75 -4.04
C LEU A 96 29.77 7.55 -4.42
N MET A 97 30.96 7.01 -4.12
CA MET A 97 32.24 7.67 -4.39
C MET A 97 32.36 8.14 -5.85
N GLU A 98 33.27 9.10 -6.10
CA GLU A 98 33.52 9.69 -7.42
C GLU A 98 33.43 8.66 -8.55
N SER A 99 32.54 8.97 -9.50
CA SER A 99 32.35 8.21 -10.72
C SER A 99 33.45 8.57 -11.71
N SER A 100 34.27 7.59 -12.09
CA SER A 100 35.02 7.69 -13.33
C SER A 100 34.04 7.58 -14.52
N PRO A 101 34.38 8.07 -15.73
CA PRO A 101 33.54 7.87 -16.92
C PRO A 101 33.26 6.40 -17.26
N ARG A 102 34.03 5.48 -16.69
CA ARG A 102 33.93 4.02 -16.90
C ARG A 102 33.16 3.32 -15.78
N THR A 103 32.77 4.05 -14.73
CA THR A 103 32.02 3.49 -13.61
C THR A 103 30.60 3.17 -14.07
N LEU A 104 30.22 1.90 -14.00
CA LEU A 104 28.86 1.43 -14.24
C LEU A 104 28.17 1.19 -12.91
N ARG A 105 26.89 1.58 -12.83
CA ARG A 105 26.06 1.37 -11.65
C ARG A 105 24.75 0.70 -12.03
N ARG A 106 24.33 -0.26 -11.22
CA ARG A 106 23.04 -0.94 -11.32
C ARG A 106 22.36 -0.90 -9.96
N ARG A 107 21.08 -0.57 -9.98
CA ARG A 107 20.25 -0.49 -8.79
C ARG A 107 19.37 -1.73 -8.72
N PHE A 108 19.23 -2.22 -7.51
CA PHE A 108 18.32 -3.27 -7.13
C PHE A 108 17.49 -2.76 -5.97
N TYR A 109 16.24 -3.19 -5.92
CA TYR A 109 15.30 -2.83 -4.87
C TYR A 109 14.92 -4.10 -4.14
N VAL A 110 15.30 -4.22 -2.87
CA VAL A 110 15.15 -5.46 -2.12
C VAL A 110 13.97 -5.36 -1.17
N THR A 111 13.02 -6.31 -1.27
CA THR A 111 11.90 -6.48 -0.35
C THR A 111 12.12 -7.70 0.53
N SER A 112 11.57 -7.72 1.75
CA SER A 112 11.65 -8.89 2.64
C SER A 112 10.30 -9.30 3.21
N THR A 113 10.12 -10.61 3.42
CA THR A 113 9.08 -11.24 4.25
C THR A 113 9.67 -12.06 5.41
N LEU A 114 10.99 -12.00 5.62
CA LEU A 114 11.68 -12.64 6.74
C LEU A 114 11.21 -12.07 8.08
N PRO A 115 11.17 -12.86 9.17
CA PRO A 115 10.81 -12.36 10.49
C PRO A 115 11.60 -11.13 10.93
N GLY A 116 10.97 -10.25 11.70
CA GLY A 116 11.61 -9.07 12.26
C GLY A 116 12.82 -9.43 13.13
N GLY A 117 13.91 -8.68 12.99
CA GLY A 117 15.20 -8.94 13.63
C GLY A 117 16.16 -9.78 12.79
N THR A 118 15.74 -10.27 11.62
CA THR A 118 16.61 -11.04 10.72
C THR A 118 17.62 -10.12 10.04
N LEU A 119 18.89 -10.51 10.05
CA LEU A 119 19.97 -9.84 9.33
C LEU A 119 20.38 -10.68 8.12
N SER A 120 20.27 -10.11 6.92
CA SER A 120 20.60 -10.77 5.66
C SER A 120 21.79 -10.09 5.01
N THR A 121 22.91 -10.82 4.89
CA THR A 121 24.10 -10.34 4.18
C THR A 121 23.94 -10.60 2.69
N LEU A 122 24.09 -9.55 1.88
CA LEU A 122 23.99 -9.59 0.43
C LEU A 122 25.34 -9.32 -0.22
N TYR A 123 25.58 -10.06 -1.30
CA TYR A 123 26.69 -9.94 -2.22
C TYR A 123 26.17 -9.65 -3.63
N ALA A 124 27.06 -9.38 -4.56
CA ALA A 124 26.72 -9.28 -5.97
C ALA A 124 27.52 -10.30 -6.79
N GLY A 125 26.90 -10.77 -7.87
CA GLY A 125 27.46 -11.73 -8.82
C GLY A 125 27.30 -11.23 -10.24
N ILE A 126 28.26 -11.53 -11.09
CA ILE A 126 28.23 -11.16 -12.50
C ILE A 126 28.92 -12.24 -13.34
N TRP A 127 28.28 -12.59 -14.45
CA TRP A 127 28.88 -13.44 -15.48
C TRP A 127 29.66 -12.58 -16.47
N LYS A 128 30.95 -12.87 -16.63
CA LYS A 128 31.75 -12.28 -17.72
C LYS A 128 31.39 -12.90 -19.05
N ASP A 129 31.29 -14.23 -19.05
CA ASP A 129 30.98 -15.13 -20.16
C ASP A 129 30.29 -16.38 -19.60
N GLU A 130 29.97 -17.36 -20.45
CA GLU A 130 29.25 -18.59 -20.05
C GLU A 130 29.99 -19.46 -19.01
N GLN A 131 31.29 -19.20 -18.76
CA GLN A 131 32.13 -20.04 -17.90
C GLN A 131 32.69 -19.31 -16.68
N SER A 132 32.63 -17.98 -16.66
CA SER A 132 33.32 -17.14 -15.68
C SER A 132 32.32 -16.31 -14.86
N HIS A 133 31.98 -16.83 -13.67
CA HIS A 133 31.22 -16.10 -12.66
C HIS A 133 32.16 -15.43 -11.65
N TYR A 134 31.86 -14.19 -11.28
CA TYR A 134 32.60 -13.45 -10.27
C TYR A 134 31.66 -12.89 -9.22
N GLU A 135 32.08 -12.92 -7.96
CA GLU A 135 31.29 -12.48 -6.82
C GLU A 135 32.08 -11.54 -5.91
N THR A 136 31.35 -10.80 -5.07
CA THR A 136 31.94 -9.90 -4.08
C THR A 136 32.22 -10.55 -2.70
N ASN A 137 31.97 -11.85 -2.51
CA ASN A 137 32.35 -12.54 -1.27
C ASN A 137 33.82 -12.99 -1.26
N VAL A 138 34.41 -13.17 -2.44
CA VAL A 138 35.77 -13.69 -2.61
C VAL A 138 36.76 -12.57 -2.89
N ALA A 139 38.04 -12.82 -2.58
CA ALA A 139 39.11 -11.93 -3.02
C ALA A 139 39.10 -11.86 -4.57
N PRO A 140 39.35 -10.70 -5.17
CA PRO A 140 39.90 -9.48 -4.56
C PRO A 140 38.86 -8.46 -4.10
N PHE A 141 37.57 -8.68 -4.37
CA PHE A 141 36.52 -7.69 -4.20
C PHE A 141 35.61 -8.04 -3.02
N LYS A 142 36.15 -8.07 -1.80
CA LYS A 142 35.37 -8.33 -0.58
C LYS A 142 34.43 -7.15 -0.28
N SER A 143 33.17 -7.26 -0.70
CA SER A 143 32.14 -6.25 -0.51
C SER A 143 30.79 -6.90 -0.26
N SER A 144 30.09 -6.45 0.77
CA SER A 144 28.73 -6.89 1.08
C SER A 144 27.94 -5.77 1.76
N VAL A 145 26.63 -5.96 1.81
CA VAL A 145 25.73 -5.11 2.59
C VAL A 145 24.86 -5.99 3.48
N VAL A 146 24.43 -5.49 4.63
CA VAL A 146 23.53 -6.20 5.53
C VAL A 146 22.19 -5.48 5.54
N ILE A 147 21.13 -6.18 5.18
CA ILE A 147 19.74 -5.72 5.30
C ILE A 147 19.15 -6.27 6.60
N GLU A 148 18.46 -5.41 7.34
CA GLU A 148 17.72 -5.80 8.55
C GLU A 148 16.22 -5.82 8.25
N SER A 149 15.61 -6.99 8.34
CA SER A 149 14.16 -7.13 8.27
C SER A 149 13.56 -6.71 9.60
N ILE A 150 12.62 -5.77 9.60
CA ILE A 150 11.95 -5.29 10.80
C ILE A 150 10.46 -5.65 10.77
N SER A 151 9.87 -5.91 11.95
CA SER A 151 8.45 -6.28 12.04
C SER A 151 7.57 -5.17 11.47
N PRO A 152 6.55 -5.51 10.64
CA PRO A 152 5.60 -4.53 10.12
C PRO A 152 4.95 -3.74 11.27
N GLN A 153 4.87 -2.42 11.11
CA GLN A 153 4.27 -1.57 12.13
C GLN A 153 2.74 -1.70 12.08
N ARG A 154 2.14 -2.06 13.21
CA ARG A 154 0.69 -1.98 13.40
C ARG A 154 0.34 -0.60 13.95
N LEU A 155 -0.51 0.13 13.24
CA LEU A 155 -0.93 1.45 13.67
C LEU A 155 -2.14 1.33 14.60
N PRO A 156 -2.19 2.11 15.70
CA PRO A 156 -3.36 2.15 16.56
C PRO A 156 -4.53 2.83 15.86
N GLU A 157 -5.76 2.61 16.33
CA GLU A 157 -6.96 3.27 15.82
C GLU A 157 -6.84 4.80 15.80
N SER A 158 -6.14 5.38 16.78
CA SER A 158 -5.89 6.82 16.87
C SER A 158 -5.04 7.39 15.72
N ALA A 159 -4.36 6.55 14.94
CA ALA A 159 -3.62 6.95 13.75
C ALA A 159 -4.54 7.17 12.53
N PHE A 160 -5.78 6.68 12.60
CA PHE A 160 -6.78 6.80 11.55
C PHE A 160 -7.80 7.88 11.91
N GLU A 161 -8.48 8.38 10.88
CA GLU A 161 -9.58 9.31 11.03
C GLU A 161 -10.65 9.06 9.97
N LEU A 162 -11.91 9.17 10.39
CA LEU A 162 -13.07 9.27 9.52
C LEU A 162 -13.66 10.67 9.71
N LYS A 163 -13.64 11.49 8.66
CA LYS A 163 -14.23 12.84 8.66
C LYS A 163 -15.48 12.83 7.79
N MET A 164 -16.64 12.94 8.42
CA MET A 164 -17.92 13.11 7.73
C MET A 164 -18.12 14.59 7.40
N GLU A 165 -18.52 14.88 6.16
CA GLU A 165 -18.93 16.21 5.74
C GLU A 165 -20.38 16.52 6.18
N ASP A 166 -20.78 17.78 6.05
CA ASP A 166 -22.16 18.20 6.33
C ASP A 166 -23.18 17.49 5.44
N SER A 167 -24.32 17.10 6.02
CA SER A 167 -25.37 16.45 5.26
C SER A 167 -26.00 17.39 4.23
N ILE A 168 -26.33 16.81 3.07
CA ILE A 168 -26.93 17.50 1.93
C ILE A 168 -28.35 16.98 1.82
N ALA A 169 -29.31 17.81 2.24
CA ALA A 169 -30.72 17.48 2.21
C ALA A 169 -31.46 18.29 1.14
N TYR A 170 -32.33 17.64 0.38
CA TYR A 170 -33.20 18.27 -0.61
C TYR A 170 -34.51 17.50 -0.76
N LYS A 171 -35.48 18.15 -1.44
CA LYS A 171 -36.76 17.55 -1.78
C LYS A 171 -36.80 17.19 -3.26
N GLU A 172 -37.21 15.97 -3.56
CA GLU A 172 -37.40 15.48 -4.93
C GLU A 172 -38.91 15.46 -5.23
N SER A 173 -39.33 16.23 -6.25
CA SER A 173 -40.74 16.25 -6.61
C SER A 173 -41.09 15.06 -7.50
N VAL A 174 -41.89 14.14 -6.96
CA VAL A 174 -42.25 12.88 -7.62
C VAL A 174 -43.61 12.96 -8.33
N GLY A 175 -44.11 14.17 -8.60
CA GLY A 175 -45.40 14.40 -9.26
C GLY A 175 -46.63 14.01 -8.42
N ARG A 176 -46.45 13.82 -7.11
CA ARG A 176 -47.52 13.51 -6.13
C ARG A 176 -47.68 14.66 -5.14
N THR A 177 -48.71 14.58 -4.29
CA THR A 177 -49.04 15.59 -3.27
C THR A 177 -47.95 15.80 -2.22
N TRP A 178 -46.96 14.89 -2.12
CA TRP A 178 -45.86 14.94 -1.16
C TRP A 178 -44.53 14.76 -1.89
N ASP A 179 -43.56 15.64 -1.62
CA ASP A 179 -42.19 15.51 -2.13
C ASP A 179 -41.40 14.51 -1.26
N ASP A 180 -40.56 13.69 -1.90
CA ASP A 180 -39.63 12.82 -1.19
C ASP A 180 -38.50 13.65 -0.57
N GLU A 181 -38.08 13.28 0.64
CA GLU A 181 -36.97 13.95 1.32
C GLU A 181 -35.73 13.09 1.21
N VAL A 182 -34.69 13.62 0.58
CA VAL A 182 -33.44 12.94 0.33
C VAL A 182 -32.34 13.62 1.15
N GLU A 183 -31.51 12.82 1.79
CA GLU A 183 -30.30 13.26 2.47
C GLU A 183 -29.11 12.39 2.05
N HIS A 184 -28.01 13.05 1.71
CA HIS A 184 -26.71 12.41 1.48
C HIS A 184 -25.71 12.91 2.52
N GLN A 185 -24.82 12.03 2.96
CA GLN A 185 -23.63 12.41 3.70
C GLN A 185 -22.44 11.63 3.15
N VAL A 186 -21.33 12.32 2.91
CA VAL A 186 -20.09 11.71 2.43
C VAL A 186 -19.02 11.90 3.49
N GLY A 187 -18.24 10.86 3.73
CA GLY A 187 -17.09 10.90 4.63
C GLY A 187 -15.84 10.39 3.97
N TYR A 188 -14.71 10.80 4.52
CA TYR A 188 -13.39 10.40 4.04
C TYR A 188 -12.62 9.74 5.16
N PHE A 189 -12.17 8.51 4.89
CA PHE A 189 -11.36 7.72 5.81
C PHE A 189 -9.90 7.68 5.35
N GLY A 190 -8.98 7.93 6.27
CA GLY A 190 -7.56 7.95 5.98
C GLY A 190 -6.69 7.94 7.23
N LEU A 191 -5.39 8.13 7.02
CA LEU A 191 -4.41 8.33 8.10
C LEU A 191 -4.40 9.80 8.52
N ARG A 192 -4.24 10.04 9.82
CA ARG A 192 -4.23 11.38 10.41
C ARG A 192 -2.92 12.14 10.15
N ASP A 193 -1.79 11.44 10.09
CA ASP A 193 -0.49 12.06 9.78
C ASP A 193 -0.40 12.33 8.26
N PRO A 194 -0.30 13.59 7.83
CA PRO A 194 -0.26 13.95 6.41
C PRO A 194 0.98 13.43 5.65
N ASN A 195 2.04 13.01 6.35
CA ASN A 195 3.23 12.41 5.72
C ASN A 195 3.01 10.94 5.34
N THR A 196 1.97 10.33 5.89
CA THR A 196 1.55 8.97 5.66
C THR A 196 0.19 8.97 4.97
N PHE A 197 -0.07 7.98 4.12
CA PHE A 197 -1.32 7.88 3.41
C PHE A 197 -1.57 6.43 2.98
N ILE A 198 -2.81 6.14 2.62
CA ILE A 198 -3.20 4.83 2.12
C ILE A 198 -2.82 4.75 0.65
N VAL A 199 -2.02 3.76 0.28
CA VAL A 199 -1.64 3.52 -1.11
C VAL A 199 -2.59 2.59 -1.82
N GLU A 200 -3.27 1.72 -1.07
CA GLU A 200 -4.14 0.69 -1.62
C GLU A 200 -5.15 0.23 -0.58
N SER A 201 -6.36 -0.10 -1.04
CA SER A 201 -7.38 -0.75 -0.21
C SER A 201 -8.06 -1.87 -0.98
N ARG A 202 -8.36 -3.00 -0.32
CA ARG A 202 -9.06 -4.15 -0.90
C ARG A 202 -10.21 -4.57 0.00
N SER A 203 -11.41 -4.69 -0.55
CA SER A 203 -12.57 -5.26 0.15
C SER A 203 -12.37 -6.75 0.36
N GLN A 204 -12.61 -7.24 1.58
CA GLN A 204 -12.53 -8.66 1.95
C GLN A 204 -13.91 -9.31 2.12
N ALA A 205 -14.97 -8.51 2.29
CA ALA A 205 -16.34 -8.97 2.45
C ALA A 205 -17.25 -8.30 1.40
N THR A 206 -17.89 -7.17 1.73
CA THR A 206 -18.72 -6.44 0.76
C THR A 206 -17.86 -5.68 -0.25
N PRO A 207 -18.06 -5.85 -1.58
CA PRO A 207 -17.32 -5.12 -2.61
C PRO A 207 -17.47 -3.60 -2.53
N GLY A 208 -16.40 -2.88 -2.90
CA GLY A 208 -16.41 -1.42 -2.91
C GLY A 208 -17.53 -0.81 -3.77
N GLY A 209 -18.22 0.17 -3.20
CA GLY A 209 -19.37 0.86 -3.80
C GLY A 209 -20.69 0.10 -3.71
N ARG A 210 -20.71 -1.09 -3.10
CA ARG A 210 -21.95 -1.75 -2.70
C ARG A 210 -22.32 -1.36 -1.27
N ALA A 211 -23.62 -1.31 -1.01
CA ALA A 211 -24.15 -1.14 0.33
C ALA A 211 -23.76 -2.34 1.20
N PHE A 212 -23.13 -2.08 2.34
CA PHE A 212 -22.97 -3.10 3.38
C PHE A 212 -24.08 -3.00 4.43
N TYR A 213 -24.84 -1.91 4.41
CA TYR A 213 -26.03 -1.74 5.23
C TYR A 213 -27.13 -1.14 4.36
N GLU A 214 -28.28 -1.80 4.32
CA GLU A 214 -29.48 -1.33 3.67
C GLU A 214 -30.69 -1.61 4.55
N ARG A 215 -31.46 -0.57 4.87
CA ARG A 215 -32.68 -0.70 5.65
C ARG A 215 -33.83 0.00 4.98
N HIS A 216 -34.96 -0.69 4.92
CA HIS A 216 -36.27 -0.14 4.62
C HIS A 216 -37.12 -0.23 5.88
N ASN A 217 -37.68 0.89 6.30
CA ASN A 217 -38.57 0.94 7.45
C ASN A 217 -39.82 1.73 7.12
N TRP A 218 -40.97 1.15 7.42
CA TRP A 218 -42.26 1.81 7.41
C TRP A 218 -42.56 2.33 8.80
N ASP A 219 -42.92 3.61 8.90
CA ASP A 219 -43.21 4.27 10.15
C ASP A 219 -44.45 5.18 10.03
N HIS A 220 -45.14 5.35 11.14
CA HIS A 220 -46.36 6.14 11.24
C HIS A 220 -46.07 7.42 12.04
N ALA A 221 -46.02 8.57 11.37
CA ALA A 221 -46.08 9.85 12.08
C ALA A 221 -47.54 10.34 12.19
N LEU A 222 -48.02 10.38 13.43
CA LEU A 222 -49.24 11.10 13.80
C LEU A 222 -48.93 12.61 13.81
N PHE A 223 -49.40 13.34 12.80
CA PHE A 223 -49.33 14.81 12.79
C PHE A 223 -50.58 15.46 13.42
N SER A 224 -51.71 14.74 13.53
CA SER A 224 -52.86 15.14 14.34
C SER A 224 -53.77 13.95 14.68
N LEU A 225 -54.71 14.13 15.61
CA LEU A 225 -55.76 13.16 15.97
C LEU A 225 -56.66 12.70 14.80
N GLN A 226 -56.57 13.33 13.62
CA GLN A 226 -57.45 13.10 12.48
C GLN A 226 -56.70 12.76 11.17
N LEU A 227 -55.37 12.86 11.11
CA LEU A 227 -54.58 12.61 9.90
C LEU A 227 -53.26 11.90 10.24
N THR A 228 -53.08 10.69 9.72
CA THR A 228 -51.81 9.96 9.71
C THR A 228 -51.15 10.13 8.34
N ASN A 229 -49.87 10.52 8.32
CA ASN A 229 -49.06 10.42 7.11
C ASN A 229 -48.15 9.20 7.27
N ASP A 230 -48.48 8.15 6.53
CA ASP A 230 -47.64 6.96 6.44
C ASP A 230 -46.46 7.28 5.53
N TYR A 231 -45.24 7.06 6.02
CA TYR A 231 -44.05 7.17 5.21
C TYR A 231 -43.18 5.93 5.36
N SER A 232 -42.37 5.71 4.35
CA SER A 232 -41.27 4.76 4.41
C SER A 232 -39.95 5.49 4.32
N GLN A 233 -38.96 4.90 4.96
CA GLN A 233 -37.58 5.34 4.95
C GLN A 233 -36.74 4.27 4.29
N HIS A 234 -35.76 4.70 3.53
CA HIS A 234 -34.69 3.86 3.03
C HIS A 234 -33.36 4.49 3.45
N ALA A 235 -32.53 3.71 4.09
CA ALA A 235 -31.18 4.08 4.49
C ALA A 235 -30.18 3.11 3.87
N GLU A 236 -29.12 3.64 3.28
CA GLU A 236 -28.05 2.87 2.66
C GLU A 236 -26.69 3.41 3.11
N VAL A 237 -25.74 2.52 3.41
CA VAL A 237 -24.35 2.88 3.70
C VAL A 237 -23.41 2.04 2.84
N SER A 238 -22.52 2.71 2.12
CA SER A 238 -21.53 2.10 1.24
C SER A 238 -20.12 2.66 1.47
N VAL A 239 -19.11 1.87 1.11
CA VAL A 239 -17.70 2.25 1.19
C VAL A 239 -17.05 2.03 -0.15
N HIS A 240 -16.31 3.03 -0.62
CA HIS A 240 -15.50 3.02 -1.82
C HIS A 240 -14.02 2.99 -1.41
N GLY A 241 -13.26 2.11 -2.05
CA GLY A 241 -11.82 2.00 -1.83
C GLY A 241 -11.07 3.27 -2.22
N VAL A 242 -9.80 3.31 -1.83
CA VAL A 242 -8.87 4.37 -2.24
C VAL A 242 -8.82 4.46 -3.76
N ASP A 243 -8.93 5.69 -4.25
CA ASP A 243 -8.95 6.05 -5.67
C ASP A 243 -10.05 5.36 -6.49
N GLN A 244 -11.01 4.69 -5.84
CA GLN A 244 -12.20 4.16 -6.49
C GLN A 244 -13.09 5.33 -6.93
N ALA A 245 -13.63 5.23 -8.14
CA ALA A 245 -14.53 6.25 -8.68
C ALA A 245 -15.75 6.44 -7.76
N PHE A 246 -15.95 7.68 -7.32
CA PHE A 246 -17.13 8.15 -6.62
C PHE A 246 -17.45 9.56 -7.12
N ALA A 247 -18.72 9.81 -7.41
CA ALA A 247 -19.22 11.10 -7.80
C ALA A 247 -20.70 11.22 -7.40
N LEU A 248 -21.00 12.25 -6.63
CA LEU A 248 -22.36 12.63 -6.25
C LEU A 248 -22.58 14.08 -6.66
N ASP A 249 -23.58 14.34 -7.49
CA ASP A 249 -24.02 15.69 -7.78
C ASP A 249 -24.97 16.14 -6.67
N ALA A 250 -24.51 17.08 -5.85
CA ALA A 250 -25.26 17.60 -4.72
C ALA A 250 -25.91 18.95 -5.03
N GLY A 251 -26.17 19.23 -6.31
CA GLY A 251 -26.83 20.45 -6.76
C GLY A 251 -26.02 21.68 -6.41
N THR A 252 -26.61 22.61 -5.64
CA THR A 252 -25.99 23.92 -5.34
C THR A 252 -24.75 23.83 -4.45
N ARG A 253 -24.50 22.70 -3.77
CA ARG A 253 -23.27 22.45 -3.01
C ARG A 253 -22.12 21.92 -3.88
N GLY A 254 -22.35 21.75 -5.17
CA GLY A 254 -21.38 21.25 -6.13
C GLY A 254 -21.31 19.72 -6.16
N ARG A 255 -20.25 19.19 -6.75
CA ARG A 255 -20.05 17.76 -6.95
C ARG A 255 -19.10 17.21 -5.88
N LEU A 256 -19.55 16.23 -5.10
CA LEU A 256 -18.71 15.49 -4.18
C LEU A 256 -18.04 14.34 -4.94
N THR A 257 -16.73 14.18 -4.76
CA THR A 257 -15.95 13.11 -5.41
C THR A 257 -15.05 12.41 -4.42
N HIS A 258 -14.44 11.30 -4.85
CA HIS A 258 -13.33 10.69 -4.12
C HIS A 258 -12.19 11.70 -3.89
N ARG A 259 -11.41 11.47 -2.83
CA ARG A 259 -10.18 12.20 -2.53
C ARG A 259 -8.97 11.26 -2.69
N PRO A 260 -7.83 11.73 -3.22
CA PRO A 260 -6.63 10.91 -3.36
C PRO A 260 -6.21 10.31 -2.02
N HIS A 261 -5.80 9.04 -2.04
CA HIS A 261 -5.26 8.32 -0.87
C HIS A 261 -6.22 8.18 0.32
N GLN A 262 -7.51 8.42 0.11
CA GLN A 262 -8.56 8.27 1.12
C GLN A 262 -9.66 7.36 0.58
N MET A 263 -10.22 6.56 1.47
CA MET A 263 -11.44 5.81 1.18
C MET A 263 -12.64 6.75 1.31
N THR A 264 -13.67 6.53 0.49
CA THR A 264 -14.87 7.37 0.51
C THR A 264 -16.04 6.58 1.07
N LEU A 265 -16.74 7.13 2.04
CA LEU A 265 -17.92 6.52 2.64
C LEU A 265 -19.13 7.35 2.26
N HIS A 266 -20.22 6.69 1.90
CA HIS A 266 -21.45 7.37 1.50
C HIS A 266 -22.62 6.81 2.30
N ARG A 267 -23.32 7.72 2.99
CA ARG A 267 -24.62 7.51 3.60
C ARG A 267 -25.69 8.13 2.72
N TYR A 268 -26.72 7.36 2.41
CA TYR A 268 -27.93 7.81 1.73
C TYR A 268 -29.13 7.55 2.61
N HIS A 269 -30.02 8.54 2.71
CA HIS A 269 -31.28 8.41 3.40
C HIS A 269 -32.38 9.04 2.54
N ARG A 270 -33.49 8.32 2.34
CA ARG A 270 -34.67 8.81 1.62
C ARG A 270 -35.92 8.52 2.43
N ARG A 271 -36.74 9.54 2.64
CA ARG A 271 -38.13 9.39 3.10
C ARG A 271 -39.07 9.57 1.92
N PHE A 272 -39.97 8.61 1.72
CA PHE A 272 -40.94 8.61 0.62
C PHE A 272 -42.31 8.09 1.07
N TYR A 273 -43.35 8.44 0.33
CA TYR A 273 -44.75 8.21 0.73
C TYR A 273 -45.44 7.15 -0.14
N ALA A 274 -46.37 6.39 0.46
CA ALA A 274 -47.27 5.42 -0.20
C ALA A 274 -46.64 4.11 -0.74
N ARG A 275 -45.56 3.61 -0.13
CA ARG A 275 -45.02 2.25 -0.34
C ARG A 275 -44.64 1.67 1.01
N HIS A 276 -45.18 0.53 1.43
CA HIS A 276 -44.97 0.01 2.80
C HIS A 276 -44.30 -1.36 2.75
N TYR A 277 -43.07 -1.45 3.25
CA TYR A 277 -42.41 -2.71 3.55
C TYR A 277 -41.22 -2.47 4.48
N ASN A 278 -40.87 -3.50 5.24
CA ASN A 278 -39.71 -3.51 6.12
C ASN A 278 -38.70 -4.51 5.59
N ALA A 279 -37.43 -4.10 5.50
CA ALA A 279 -36.34 -4.98 5.13
C ALA A 279 -35.06 -4.48 5.80
N LEU A 280 -34.18 -5.41 6.17
CA LEU A 280 -32.84 -5.11 6.65
C LEU A 280 -31.87 -6.08 5.99
N SER A 281 -30.86 -5.52 5.34
CA SER A 281 -29.69 -6.23 4.85
C SER A 281 -28.47 -5.62 5.52
N GLU A 282 -27.71 -6.43 6.24
CA GLU A 282 -26.48 -6.02 6.89
C GLU A 282 -25.41 -7.06 6.59
N GLU A 283 -24.33 -6.60 5.97
CA GLU A 283 -23.16 -7.38 5.61
C GLU A 283 -21.91 -6.77 6.27
N GLN A 284 -20.84 -7.56 6.36
CA GLN A 284 -19.57 -7.08 6.88
C GLN A 284 -18.88 -6.15 5.88
N SER A 285 -18.46 -4.97 6.33
CA SER A 285 -17.60 -4.06 5.56
C SER A 285 -16.16 -4.20 6.02
N LEU A 286 -15.55 -5.35 5.72
CA LEU A 286 -14.16 -5.63 6.06
C LEU A 286 -13.22 -5.25 4.92
N TRP A 287 -12.17 -4.50 5.26
CA TRP A 287 -11.20 -3.95 4.32
C TRP A 287 -9.77 -4.20 4.77
N LYS A 288 -8.92 -4.53 3.80
CA LYS A 288 -7.48 -4.53 3.93
C LYS A 288 -6.94 -3.21 3.38
N VAL A 289 -6.21 -2.47 4.19
CA VAL A 289 -5.65 -1.16 3.86
C VAL A 289 -4.13 -1.23 3.95
N ILE A 290 -3.44 -0.76 2.91
CA ILE A 290 -1.98 -0.75 2.86
C ILE A 290 -1.50 0.70 2.93
N ASP A 291 -0.64 1.00 3.89
CA ASP A 291 -0.04 2.33 4.02
C ASP A 291 1.19 2.53 3.13
N ARG A 292 1.70 3.77 3.09
CA ARG A 292 2.91 4.15 2.34
C ARG A 292 4.17 3.37 2.74
N ASN A 293 4.23 2.80 3.93
CA ASN A 293 5.33 1.95 4.37
C ASN A 293 5.12 0.47 3.99
N GLY A 294 4.02 0.14 3.30
CA GLY A 294 3.66 -1.21 2.90
C GLY A 294 3.02 -2.04 4.02
N ASN A 295 2.78 -1.45 5.19
CA ASN A 295 2.16 -2.17 6.30
C ASN A 295 0.67 -2.31 6.06
N GLU A 296 0.15 -3.46 6.47
CA GLU A 296 -1.22 -3.85 6.24
C GLU A 296 -2.05 -3.67 7.52
N HIS A 297 -3.23 -3.09 7.37
CA HIS A 297 -4.19 -2.83 8.43
C HIS A 297 -5.56 -3.37 8.02
N ARG A 298 -6.27 -4.00 8.95
CA ARG A 298 -7.62 -4.51 8.73
C ARG A 298 -8.63 -3.58 9.37
N ILE A 299 -9.54 -3.04 8.56
CA ILE A 299 -10.51 -2.02 8.96
C ILE A 299 -11.90 -2.60 8.75
N GLU A 300 -12.76 -2.48 9.76
CA GLU A 300 -14.19 -2.75 9.60
C GLU A 300 -14.98 -1.46 9.74
N PHE A 301 -15.87 -1.18 8.79
CA PHE A 301 -16.82 -0.08 8.88
C PHE A 301 -18.15 -0.60 9.40
N LEU A 302 -18.76 0.17 10.29
CA LEU A 302 -19.96 -0.20 11.02
C LEU A 302 -21.04 0.85 10.79
N SER A 303 -22.24 0.38 10.46
CA SER A 303 -23.45 1.20 10.51
C SER A 303 -23.91 1.33 11.96
N LYS A 304 -24.24 2.54 12.39
CA LYS A 304 -24.75 2.87 13.72
C LYS A 304 -26.07 3.61 13.58
N GLU A 305 -26.84 3.64 14.67
CA GLU A 305 -28.09 4.41 14.75
C GLU A 305 -29.04 4.13 13.58
N ASN A 306 -29.19 2.86 13.22
CA ASN A 306 -30.04 2.42 12.11
C ASN A 306 -29.62 2.95 10.73
N GLY A 307 -28.33 3.19 10.50
CA GLY A 307 -27.82 3.75 9.26
C GLY A 307 -27.58 5.25 9.31
N ASN A 308 -27.91 5.91 10.43
CA ASN A 308 -27.71 7.35 10.61
C ASN A 308 -26.30 7.72 11.07
N ALA A 309 -25.43 6.78 11.37
CA ALA A 309 -24.04 7.08 11.68
C ALA A 309 -23.11 5.99 11.13
N ILE A 310 -21.88 6.38 10.82
CA ILE A 310 -20.83 5.46 10.39
C ILE A 310 -19.69 5.52 11.40
N ALA A 311 -19.26 4.36 11.86
CA ALA A 311 -18.07 4.20 12.68
C ALA A 311 -17.09 3.25 11.99
N PHE A 312 -15.86 3.19 12.49
CA PHE A 312 -14.87 2.20 12.06
C PHE A 312 -14.17 1.61 13.28
N GLN A 313 -13.56 0.45 13.10
CA GLN A 313 -12.66 -0.16 14.07
C GLN A 313 -11.48 -0.82 13.36
N ILE A 314 -10.33 -0.85 14.03
CA ILE A 314 -9.14 -1.59 13.55
C ILE A 314 -9.18 -3.00 14.11
N ILE A 315 -9.25 -4.00 13.24
CA ILE A 315 -9.18 -5.40 13.64
C ILE A 315 -7.71 -5.77 13.88
N GLN A 316 -7.38 -6.01 15.14
CA GLN A 316 -6.09 -6.59 15.50
C GLN A 316 -6.23 -8.11 15.45
N ASP A 317 -5.53 -8.76 14.53
CA ASP A 317 -5.38 -10.21 14.60
C ASP A 317 -4.56 -10.53 15.86
N ASN A 318 -5.16 -11.27 16.78
CA ASN A 318 -4.44 -11.94 17.86
C ASN A 318 -3.40 -12.85 17.18
N ALA A 319 -2.13 -12.52 17.36
CA ALA A 319 -1.01 -13.26 16.80
C ALA A 319 -0.95 -14.69 17.36
#